data_AF-A0A1M5M6L7-F1
#
_entry.id   AF-A0A1M5M6L7-F1
#
_cell.length_a   1.000
_cell.length_b   1.000
_cell.length_c   1.000
_cell.angle_alpha   90.00
_cell.angle_beta   90.00
_cell.angle_gamma   90.00
#
_symmetry.space_group_name_H-M   'P 1'
#
loop_
_entity.id
_entity.type
_entity.pdbx_description
1 polymer ?
#
loop_
_entity_poly.entity_id
_entity_poly.type
_entity_poly.pdbx_seq_one_letter_code
_entity_poly.pdbx_strand_id
1 'polypeptide(L)'
;MICFIGMLFSCGGDDDICESGEGTPRMKVAFKDLANGKETTVPLLYVAVDYGSGKVELGKFEKIASVLIPLRVDDSPYTDLYFRIEEKGVESHVRVSYTTKTQYVSPGCGIKKFYENLSPELIQSNPFLKVETGQNQIENEDKTNLFLLF
;
A
#
# COMPACT_ATOMS: atom_id res chain seq x y z
N MET A 1 53.45 34.22 -11.29
CA MET A 1 52.05 34.59 -11.57
C MET A 1 51.27 33.30 -11.74
N ILE A 2 50.51 32.91 -10.71
CA ILE A 2 49.77 31.65 -10.62
C ILE A 2 48.50 31.80 -11.46
N CYS A 3 48.34 30.97 -12.51
CA CYS A 3 47.09 30.88 -13.25
C CYS A 3 46.35 29.61 -12.81
N PHE A 4 45.48 29.81 -11.82
CA PHE A 4 44.48 28.88 -11.36
C PHE A 4 43.32 28.92 -12.38
N ILE A 5 43.15 27.90 -13.21
CA ILE A 5 41.94 27.71 -14.02
C ILE A 5 41.16 26.56 -13.40
N GLY A 6 39.98 26.91 -12.89
CA GLY A 6 39.12 26.06 -12.08
C GLY A 6 38.54 24.89 -12.85
N MET A 7 38.64 23.72 -12.23
CA MET A 7 37.79 22.57 -12.54
C MET A 7 36.37 22.92 -12.10
N LEU A 8 35.46 23.11 -13.06
CA LEU A 8 34.03 23.08 -12.81
C LEU A 8 33.64 21.62 -12.56
N PHE A 9 33.64 21.20 -11.30
CA PHE A 9 32.96 19.97 -10.90
C PHE A 9 31.46 20.21 -10.97
N SER A 10 30.84 19.82 -12.08
CA SER A 10 29.40 19.58 -12.13
C SER A 10 29.14 18.17 -11.60
N CYS A 11 29.18 18.02 -10.28
CA CYS A 11 28.56 16.88 -9.60
C CYS A 11 27.33 17.40 -8.86
N GLY A 12 26.21 17.47 -9.58
CA GLY A 12 24.87 17.53 -9.02
C GLY A 12 24.07 16.44 -9.72
N GLY A 13 24.40 15.19 -9.40
CA GLY A 13 23.67 14.02 -9.88
C GLY A 13 22.43 13.84 -9.02
N ASP A 14 21.32 14.41 -9.46
CA ASP A 14 19.98 13.97 -9.12
C ASP A 14 19.28 13.67 -10.45
N ASP A 15 19.76 12.62 -11.14
CA ASP A 15 19.16 12.04 -12.36
C ASP A 15 17.88 11.23 -12.02
N ASP A 16 17.12 11.67 -11.03
CA ASP A 16 15.80 11.13 -10.74
C ASP A 16 14.79 11.86 -11.63
N ILE A 17 14.70 11.42 -12.89
CA ILE A 17 13.69 11.90 -13.86
C ILE A 17 12.25 11.77 -13.33
N CYS A 18 12.08 10.93 -12.31
CA CYS A 18 10.84 10.77 -11.58
C CYS A 18 11.04 11.13 -10.10
N GLU A 19 10.35 12.18 -9.63
CA GLU A 19 10.40 12.56 -8.23
C GLU A 19 9.78 11.49 -7.32
N SER A 20 10.21 11.52 -6.05
CA SER A 20 9.69 10.69 -4.97
C SER A 20 8.19 10.92 -4.76
N GLY A 21 7.35 10.08 -5.35
CA GLY A 21 5.89 10.15 -5.23
C GLY A 21 5.12 10.00 -6.54
N GLU A 22 5.79 9.80 -7.67
CA GLU A 22 5.15 9.69 -8.99
C GLU A 22 4.64 8.28 -9.32
N GLY A 23 4.98 7.28 -8.51
CA GLY A 23 4.42 5.93 -8.61
C GLY A 23 2.94 5.87 -8.24
N THR A 24 2.24 4.85 -8.74
CA THR A 24 0.89 4.49 -8.29
C THR A 24 0.90 4.26 -6.77
N PRO A 25 0.08 4.99 -5.99
CA PRO A 25 0.17 4.97 -4.54
C PRO A 25 -0.36 3.65 -3.98
N ARG A 26 0.23 3.22 -2.88
CA ARG A 26 -0.12 2.01 -2.13
C ARG A 26 -1.13 2.35 -1.04
N MET A 27 -2.02 1.40 -0.77
CA MET A 27 -3.02 1.52 0.28
C MET A 27 -2.39 1.26 1.65
N LYS A 28 -2.65 2.13 2.63
CA LYS A 28 -2.23 1.89 4.01
C LYS A 28 -3.31 1.19 4.80
N VAL A 29 -2.97 0.02 5.35
CA VAL A 29 -3.80 -0.76 6.26
C VAL A 29 -3.23 -0.67 7.66
N ALA A 30 -4.01 -0.22 8.63
CA ALA A 30 -3.64 -0.21 10.05
C ALA A 30 -4.52 -1.15 10.87
N PHE A 31 -4.12 -1.40 12.11
CA PHE A 31 -4.79 -2.37 12.97
C PHE A 31 -5.39 -1.69 14.19
N LYS A 32 -6.56 -2.15 14.60
CA LYS A 32 -7.25 -1.69 15.81
C LYS A 32 -7.61 -2.88 16.69
N ASP A 33 -7.63 -2.65 17.99
CA ASP A 33 -8.16 -3.60 18.96
C ASP A 33 -9.70 -3.61 18.87
N LEU A 34 -10.29 -4.80 18.76
CA LEU A 34 -11.74 -4.94 18.62
C LEU A 34 -12.52 -4.43 19.85
N ALA A 35 -11.97 -4.58 21.06
CA ALA A 35 -12.66 -4.28 22.30
C ALA A 35 -12.71 -2.77 22.60
N ASN A 36 -11.65 -2.03 22.28
CA ASN A 36 -11.54 -0.60 22.60
C ASN A 36 -11.49 0.32 21.37
N GLY A 37 -11.35 -0.23 20.15
CA GLY A 37 -11.33 0.51 18.89
C GLY A 37 -10.09 1.39 18.68
N LYS A 38 -9.06 1.27 19.53
CA LYS A 38 -7.81 2.02 19.42
C LYS A 38 -6.83 1.32 18.51
N GLU A 39 -6.02 2.11 17.82
CA GLU A 39 -4.92 1.58 17.01
C GLU A 39 -3.95 0.77 17.88
N THR A 40 -3.49 -0.35 17.33
CA THR A 40 -2.63 -1.29 18.04
C THR A 40 -1.61 -1.91 17.08
N THR A 41 -0.66 -2.66 17.61
CA THR A 41 0.32 -3.40 16.82
C THR A 41 -0.03 -4.87 16.76
N VAL A 42 0.19 -5.48 15.59
CA VAL A 42 0.08 -6.93 15.41
C VAL A 42 1.46 -7.53 15.67
N PRO A 43 1.61 -8.49 16.61
CA PRO A 43 2.90 -9.09 16.92
C PRO A 43 3.56 -9.78 15.73
N LEU A 44 2.76 -10.47 14.92
CA LEU A 44 3.19 -11.20 13.74
C LEU A 44 2.10 -11.14 12.67
N LEU A 45 2.45 -10.74 11.46
CA LEU A 45 1.53 -10.62 10.34
C LEU A 45 2.17 -11.16 9.07
N TYR A 46 1.44 -11.96 8.32
CA TYR A 46 1.75 -12.28 6.94
C TYR A 46 0.66 -11.72 6.05
N VAL A 47 1.08 -11.10 4.95
CA VAL A 47 0.19 -10.43 4.00
C VAL A 47 0.42 -11.02 2.63
N ALA A 48 -0.65 -11.40 1.95
CA ALA A 48 -0.62 -11.78 0.55
C ALA A 48 -1.70 -11.02 -0.23
N VAL A 49 -1.46 -10.83 -1.53
CA VAL A 49 -2.35 -10.11 -2.44
C VAL A 49 -2.55 -10.94 -3.68
N ASP A 50 -3.79 -11.04 -4.17
CA ASP A 50 -4.07 -11.63 -5.48
C ASP A 50 -4.24 -10.52 -6.53
N TYR A 51 -3.29 -10.45 -7.46
CA TYR A 51 -3.30 -9.50 -8.56
C TYR A 51 -4.00 -10.04 -9.82
N GLY A 52 -4.74 -11.15 -9.73
CA GLY A 52 -5.44 -11.81 -10.82
C GLY A 52 -4.74 -13.04 -11.38
N SER A 53 -3.52 -13.32 -10.94
CA SER A 53 -2.71 -14.49 -11.34
C SER A 53 -2.39 -15.41 -10.17
N GLY A 54 -3.11 -15.29 -9.06
CA GLY A 54 -2.88 -16.01 -7.82
C GLY A 54 -2.18 -15.15 -6.76
N LYS A 55 -2.08 -15.73 -5.56
CA LYS A 55 -1.57 -15.04 -4.37
C LYS A 55 -0.07 -14.78 -4.45
N VAL A 56 0.31 -13.53 -4.23
CA VAL A 56 1.68 -13.06 -4.06
C VAL A 56 1.88 -12.67 -2.60
N GLU A 57 2.78 -13.35 -1.91
CA GLU A 57 3.15 -13.01 -0.53
C GLU A 57 3.96 -11.70 -0.52
N LEU A 58 3.49 -10.70 0.21
CA LEU A 58 4.24 -9.46 0.46
C LEU A 58 5.28 -9.62 1.57
N GLY A 59 5.14 -10.66 2.39
CA GLY A 59 6.13 -11.06 3.39
C GLY A 59 5.58 -11.18 4.81
N LYS A 60 6.52 -11.36 5.74
CA LYS A 60 6.31 -11.48 7.19
C LYS A 60 6.69 -10.16 7.87
N PHE A 61 5.83 -9.66 8.72
CA PHE A 61 6.01 -8.43 9.49
C PHE A 61 5.90 -8.75 10.99
N GLU A 62 6.75 -8.13 11.81
CA GLU A 62 6.76 -8.31 13.26
C GLU A 62 6.52 -6.96 13.95
N LYS A 63 5.68 -6.95 15.01
CA LYS A 63 5.32 -5.76 15.81
C LYS A 63 4.92 -4.55 14.94
N ILE A 64 4.04 -4.78 13.98
CA ILE A 64 3.70 -3.79 12.95
C ILE A 64 2.39 -3.06 13.29
N ALA A 65 2.38 -1.73 13.13
CA ALA A 65 1.19 -0.90 13.33
C ALA A 65 0.37 -0.69 12.04
N SER A 66 1.05 -0.74 10.89
CA SER A 66 0.43 -0.57 9.58
C SER A 66 1.29 -1.15 8.47
N VAL A 67 0.68 -1.55 7.36
CA VAL A 67 1.34 -2.07 6.17
C VAL A 67 0.88 -1.30 4.92
N LEU A 68 1.80 -1.07 3.98
CA LEU A 68 1.50 -0.52 2.66
C LEU A 68 1.30 -1.68 1.67
N ILE A 69 0.15 -1.68 1.01
CA ILE A 69 -0.27 -2.74 0.11
C ILE A 69 -0.47 -2.16 -1.30
N PRO A 70 0.25 -2.66 -2.32
CA PRO A 70 -0.05 -2.30 -3.70
C PRO A 70 -1.42 -2.87 -4.10
N LEU A 71 -2.22 -2.06 -4.79
CA LEU A 71 -3.44 -2.53 -5.44
C LEU A 71 -3.15 -2.92 -6.88
N ARG A 72 -4.07 -3.67 -7.51
CA ARG A 72 -3.94 -4.03 -8.92
C ARG A 72 -3.93 -2.79 -9.80
N VAL A 73 -2.97 -2.77 -10.72
CA VAL A 73 -2.79 -1.70 -11.71
C VAL A 73 -3.55 -1.96 -13.02
N ASP A 74 -4.07 -3.17 -13.22
CA ASP A 74 -4.95 -3.50 -14.33
C ASP A 74 -6.36 -2.93 -14.13
N ASP A 75 -7.28 -3.23 -15.04
CA ASP A 75 -8.64 -2.67 -15.03
C ASP A 75 -9.62 -3.49 -14.18
N SER A 76 -9.11 -4.29 -13.24
CA SER A 76 -9.93 -4.98 -12.26
C SER A 76 -10.57 -3.98 -11.28
N PRO A 77 -11.88 -4.10 -11.00
CA PRO A 77 -12.57 -3.19 -10.08
C PRO A 77 -12.29 -3.52 -8.60
N TYR A 78 -11.48 -4.53 -8.31
CA TYR A 78 -11.11 -4.91 -6.95
C TYR A 78 -9.74 -5.58 -6.88
N THR A 79 -9.17 -5.58 -5.68
CA THR A 79 -8.00 -6.39 -5.27
C THR A 79 -8.38 -7.26 -4.07
N ASP A 80 -7.99 -8.53 -4.08
CA ASP A 80 -8.20 -9.45 -2.96
C ASP A 80 -6.94 -9.51 -2.08
N LEU A 81 -7.13 -9.32 -0.78
CA LEU A 81 -6.10 -9.24 0.25
C LEU A 81 -6.27 -10.36 1.26
N TYR A 82 -5.16 -10.95 1.68
CA TYR A 82 -5.12 -12.06 2.62
C TYR A 82 -4.20 -11.76 3.79
N PHE A 83 -4.69 -11.97 5.01
CA PHE A 83 -3.98 -11.66 6.24
C PHE A 83 -4.00 -12.85 7.19
N ARG A 84 -2.86 -13.21 7.76
CA ARG A 84 -2.74 -14.27 8.77
C ARG A 84 -1.73 -13.88 9.84
N ILE A 85 -1.90 -14.36 11.06
CA ILE A 85 -1.00 -14.10 12.19
C ILE A 85 -0.07 -15.28 12.52
N GLU A 86 -0.17 -16.36 11.75
CA GLU A 86 0.62 -17.58 11.89
C GLU A 86 1.17 -18.01 10.52
N GLU A 87 2.33 -18.68 10.51
CA GLU A 87 3.00 -19.14 9.28
C GLU A 87 2.17 -20.18 8.50
N LYS A 88 1.29 -20.92 9.19
CA LYS A 88 0.36 -21.88 8.58
C LYS A 88 -0.93 -21.83 9.40
N GLY A 89 -1.86 -20.98 9.01
CA GLY A 89 -3.11 -20.77 9.73
C GLY A 89 -4.22 -20.30 8.79
N VAL A 90 -5.40 -20.08 9.38
CA VAL A 90 -6.52 -19.48 8.67
C VAL A 90 -6.19 -18.03 8.31
N GLU A 91 -6.55 -17.64 7.10
CA GLU A 91 -6.38 -16.28 6.60
C GLU A 91 -7.71 -15.53 6.63
N SER A 92 -7.65 -14.25 6.94
CA SER A 92 -8.74 -13.31 6.66
C SER A 92 -8.64 -12.87 5.22
N HIS A 93 -9.75 -12.96 4.49
CA HIS A 93 -9.85 -12.51 3.10
C HIS A 93 -10.66 -11.22 3.07
N VAL A 94 -10.01 -10.14 2.64
CA VAL A 94 -10.62 -8.83 2.45
C VAL A 94 -10.60 -8.50 0.97
N ARG A 95 -11.78 -8.24 0.40
CA ARG A 95 -11.90 -7.70 -0.96
C ARG A 95 -11.98 -6.18 -0.88
N VAL A 96 -11.10 -5.48 -1.57
CA VAL A 96 -11.15 -4.02 -1.66
C VAL A 96 -11.57 -3.65 -3.07
N SER A 97 -12.80 -3.15 -3.21
CA SER A 97 -13.32 -2.64 -4.47
C SER A 97 -13.04 -1.15 -4.61
N TYR A 98 -12.84 -0.66 -5.83
CA TYR A 98 -12.49 0.73 -6.09
C TYR A 98 -12.78 1.15 -7.53
N THR A 99 -12.81 2.46 -7.75
CA THR A 99 -12.75 3.08 -9.07
C THR A 99 -11.36 3.63 -9.32
N THR A 100 -10.88 3.60 -10.56
CA THR A 100 -9.54 4.10 -10.89
C THR A 100 -9.59 5.34 -11.76
N LYS A 101 -8.63 6.25 -11.54
CA LYS A 101 -8.38 7.41 -12.39
C LYS A 101 -6.91 7.43 -12.79
N THR A 102 -6.61 7.78 -14.04
CA THR A 102 -5.23 7.86 -14.53
C THR A 102 -4.84 9.29 -14.82
N GLN A 103 -3.59 9.63 -14.54
CA GLN A 103 -2.99 10.92 -14.87
C GLN A 103 -1.64 10.71 -15.54
N TYR A 104 -1.42 11.39 -16.65
CA TYR A 104 -0.10 11.45 -17.26
C TYR A 104 0.81 12.37 -16.43
N VAL A 105 2.01 11.88 -16.09
CA VAL A 105 3.00 12.61 -15.28
C VAL A 105 4.02 13.27 -16.22
N SER A 106 4.80 12.47 -16.95
CA SER A 106 5.85 12.94 -17.85
C SER A 106 6.27 11.83 -18.84
N PRO A 107 7.06 12.11 -19.88
CA PRO A 107 7.58 11.08 -20.77
C PRO A 107 8.46 10.04 -20.06
N GLY A 108 9.17 10.45 -19.00
CA GLY A 108 10.04 9.58 -18.22
C GLY A 108 9.29 8.68 -17.24
N CYS A 109 8.15 9.15 -16.73
CA CYS A 109 7.45 8.55 -15.59
C CYS A 109 6.09 7.96 -15.95
N GLY A 110 5.61 8.25 -17.16
CA GLY A 110 4.44 7.63 -17.76
C GLY A 110 3.13 8.04 -17.11
N ILE A 111 2.28 7.05 -16.86
CA ILE A 111 0.92 7.22 -16.36
C ILE A 111 0.84 6.73 -14.91
N LYS A 112 0.35 7.58 -14.03
CA LYS A 112 0.05 7.27 -12.64
C LYS A 112 -1.43 6.88 -12.50
N LYS A 113 -1.71 5.78 -11.82
CA LYS A 113 -3.08 5.35 -11.48
C LYS A 113 -3.40 5.78 -10.05
N PHE A 114 -4.60 6.28 -9.84
CA PHE A 114 -5.16 6.66 -8.54
C PHE A 114 -6.40 5.82 -8.27
N TYR A 115 -6.69 5.59 -7.00
CA TYR A 115 -7.81 4.78 -6.54
C TYR A 115 -8.75 5.64 -5.69
N GLU A 116 -10.03 5.60 -6.04
CA GLU A 116 -11.12 6.35 -5.42
C GLU A 116 -12.25 5.38 -5.06
N ASN A 117 -13.13 5.79 -4.14
CA ASN A 117 -14.29 5.01 -3.69
C ASN A 117 -13.92 3.61 -3.15
N LEU A 118 -12.90 3.55 -2.30
CA LEU A 118 -12.45 2.32 -1.63
C LEU A 118 -13.58 1.69 -0.78
N SER A 119 -14.09 0.55 -1.23
CA SER A 119 -15.11 -0.22 -0.52
C SER A 119 -14.53 -1.57 -0.08
N PRO A 120 -14.06 -1.68 1.18
CA PRO A 120 -13.56 -2.93 1.71
C PRO A 120 -14.69 -3.82 2.23
N GLU A 121 -14.59 -5.11 1.95
CA GLU A 121 -15.51 -6.15 2.40
C GLU A 121 -14.73 -7.34 2.99
N LEU A 122 -15.09 -7.77 4.20
CA LEU A 122 -14.51 -8.95 4.83
C LEU A 122 -15.27 -10.19 4.35
N ILE A 123 -14.68 -10.93 3.41
CA ILE A 123 -15.27 -12.14 2.81
C ILE A 123 -15.06 -13.35 3.72
N GLN A 124 -13.88 -13.47 4.32
CA GLN A 124 -13.57 -14.50 5.31
C GLN A 124 -12.95 -13.85 6.54
N SER A 125 -13.58 -14.07 7.69
CA SER A 125 -13.08 -13.63 9.00
C SER A 125 -12.10 -14.63 9.61
N ASN A 126 -11.33 -14.18 10.61
CA ASN A 126 -10.28 -14.90 11.36
C ASN A 126 -8.91 -14.86 10.66
N PRO A 127 -7.86 -14.25 11.25
CA PRO A 127 -7.80 -13.65 12.59
C PRO A 127 -8.51 -12.30 12.73
N PHE A 128 -8.76 -11.56 11.65
CA PHE A 128 -9.44 -10.27 11.70
C PHE A 128 -10.96 -10.47 11.64
N LEU A 129 -11.67 -9.75 12.51
CA LEU A 129 -13.10 -9.95 12.75
C LEU A 129 -13.96 -8.85 12.14
N LYS A 130 -13.39 -7.68 11.91
CA LYS A 130 -14.09 -6.54 11.31
C LYS A 130 -13.14 -5.72 10.45
N VAL A 131 -13.71 -5.11 9.43
CA VAL A 131 -13.04 -4.14 8.56
C VAL A 131 -13.74 -2.79 8.66
N GLU A 132 -12.98 -1.71 8.74
CA GLU A 132 -13.49 -0.35 8.77
C GLU A 132 -12.77 0.53 7.74
N THR A 133 -13.52 1.35 7.02
CA THR A 133 -12.95 2.33 6.09
C THR A 133 -12.41 3.54 6.85
N GLY A 134 -11.16 3.90 6.58
CA GLY A 134 -10.55 5.16 6.98
C GLY A 134 -10.75 6.22 5.91
N GLN A 135 -9.74 6.41 5.06
CA GLN A 135 -9.85 7.26 3.86
C GLN A 135 -10.36 6.47 2.66
N ASN A 136 -11.31 7.09 1.94
CA ASN A 136 -11.99 6.47 0.80
C ASN A 136 -11.25 6.65 -0.55
N GLN A 137 -10.05 7.23 -0.53
CA GLN A 137 -9.20 7.47 -1.69
C GLN A 137 -7.72 7.34 -1.31
N ILE A 138 -6.87 6.97 -2.27
CA ILE A 138 -5.43 6.79 -2.08
C ILE A 138 -4.67 7.90 -2.82
N GLU A 139 -4.49 9.04 -2.13
CA GLU A 139 -3.69 10.16 -2.63
C GLU A 139 -2.38 10.32 -1.86
N ASN A 140 -2.38 9.97 -0.57
CA ASN A 140 -1.26 10.09 0.34
C ASN A 140 -1.08 8.77 1.12
N GLU A 141 0.07 8.12 0.95
CA GLU A 141 0.42 6.85 1.61
C GLU A 141 0.56 6.97 3.15
N ASP A 142 0.68 8.18 3.70
CA ASP A 142 0.77 8.40 5.15
C ASP A 142 -0.58 8.22 5.85
N LYS A 143 -1.69 8.40 5.13
CA LYS A 143 -3.05 8.29 5.68
C LYS A 143 -3.57 6.87 5.61
N THR A 144 -4.16 6.40 6.70
CA THR A 144 -4.76 5.07 6.77
C THR A 144 -6.05 5.00 5.94
N ASN A 145 -6.10 4.06 5.00
CA ASN A 145 -7.25 3.80 4.15
C ASN A 145 -8.18 2.75 4.76
N LEU A 146 -7.60 1.75 5.42
CA LEU A 146 -8.29 0.58 5.92
C LEU A 146 -7.86 0.28 7.35
N PHE A 147 -8.83 -0.02 8.22
CA PHE A 147 -8.55 -0.57 9.54
C PHE A 147 -9.05 -2.01 9.61
N LEU A 148 -8.18 -2.91 10.05
CA LEU A 148 -8.55 -4.28 10.40
C LEU A 148 -8.59 -4.42 11.92
N LEU A 149 -9.70 -4.95 12.43
CA LEU A 149 -9.90 -5.14 13.86
C LEU A 149 -9.66 -6.60 14.22
N PHE A 150 -8.82 -6.83 15.22
CA PHE A 150 -8.51 -8.16 15.77
C PHE A 150 -8.63 -8.17 17.29
#